data_AF-A0A8K0KNN8-F1
#
_entry.id   AF-A0A8K0KNN8-F1
#
_cell.length_a   1.000
_cell.length_b   1.000
_cell.length_c   1.000
_cell.angle_alpha   90.00
_cell.angle_beta   90.00
_cell.angle_gamma   90.00
#
_symmetry.space_group_name_H-M   'P 1'
#
loop_
_entity.id
_entity.type
_entity.pdbx_description
1 polymer ?
#
loop_
_entity_poly.entity_id
_entity_poly.type
_entity_poly.pdbx_seq_one_letter_code
_entity_poly.pdbx_strand_id
1 'polypeptide(L)'
;MQFVESRSEMAEGNGLTTMDQDESGDDSVVVTLGPVTQPTYMHEKNNSEDYETLIAYGLDEKVASKLDEIYKTGKLAHADLDERALDALKEFPVEGALNVLVQLLDANLEHVSNKSAYLCGVMKTYRQKSRAGQGSQPNNLAKAPDEDKIKSILERTGYTLDVTTGQRKYGGPPPGWDGPTPGNGCE
;
A
#
# COMPACT_ATOMS: atom_id res chain seq x y z
N MET A 1 -47.66 27.96 8.97
CA MET A 1 -46.97 26.75 9.43
C MET A 1 -45.93 27.14 10.47
N GLN A 2 -46.20 26.89 11.75
CA GLN A 2 -45.21 26.93 12.84
C GLN A 2 -45.06 25.49 13.32
N PHE A 3 -43.86 24.92 13.19
CA PHE A 3 -43.50 23.64 13.80
C PHE A 3 -42.88 23.94 15.16
N VAL A 4 -43.53 23.46 16.21
CA VAL A 4 -43.07 23.53 17.60
C VAL A 4 -42.49 22.19 18.04
N GLU A 5 -41.62 22.34 19.01
CA GLU A 5 -40.58 21.47 19.55
C GLU A 5 -41.02 20.14 20.15
N SER A 6 -40.10 19.18 20.06
CA SER A 6 -40.05 17.91 20.75
C SER A 6 -39.98 18.05 22.28
N ARG A 7 -40.78 17.27 23.00
CA ARG A 7 -40.39 16.69 24.30
C ARG A 7 -41.31 15.52 24.65
N SER A 8 -40.74 14.33 24.86
CA SER A 8 -41.42 13.25 25.57
C SER A 8 -40.40 12.54 26.44
N GLU A 9 -40.66 12.53 27.74
CA GLU A 9 -39.90 11.88 28.80
C GLU A 9 -40.85 11.01 29.62
N MET A 10 -40.27 10.03 30.32
CA MET A 10 -40.79 9.23 31.45
C MET A 10 -41.64 8.01 31.09
N ALA A 11 -41.64 6.87 31.79
CA ALA A 11 -40.70 6.11 32.64
C ALA A 11 -41.59 5.13 33.43
N GLU A 12 -41.46 3.80 33.27
CA GLU A 12 -41.98 2.75 34.18
C GLU A 12 -41.13 1.48 33.91
N GLY A 13 -40.61 0.66 34.82
CA GLY A 13 -40.92 0.38 36.22
C GLY A 13 -41.27 -1.12 36.38
N ASN A 14 -40.35 -1.94 36.91
CA ASN A 14 -40.60 -3.28 37.51
C ASN A 14 -39.27 -3.76 38.15
N GLY A 15 -39.11 -3.92 39.47
CA GLY A 15 -39.64 -5.00 40.34
C GLY A 15 -38.69 -6.21 40.28
N LEU A 16 -38.25 -6.96 41.31
CA LEU A 16 -38.52 -7.12 42.75
C LEU A 16 -37.56 -8.25 43.24
N THR A 17 -37.39 -8.45 44.56
CA THR A 17 -36.83 -9.63 45.30
C THR A 17 -35.28 -9.72 45.38
N THR A 18 -34.55 -9.72 46.51
CA THR A 18 -34.60 -10.11 47.95
C THR A 18 -33.79 -11.37 48.26
N MET A 19 -33.18 -11.40 49.47
CA MET A 19 -32.46 -12.49 50.17
C MET A 19 -31.01 -12.73 49.71
N ASP A 20 -30.02 -13.01 50.55
CA ASP A 20 -29.75 -12.86 51.99
C ASP A 20 -28.26 -13.23 52.20
N GLN A 21 -27.67 -12.70 53.28
CA GLN A 21 -26.62 -13.26 54.14
C GLN A 21 -25.27 -13.85 53.64
N ASP A 22 -24.22 -13.17 54.12
CA ASP A 22 -23.11 -13.66 54.95
C ASP A 22 -21.83 -14.30 54.38
N GLU A 23 -20.75 -13.94 55.07
CA GLU A 23 -19.39 -14.50 55.12
C GLU A 23 -18.50 -14.36 53.87
N SER A 24 -17.21 -14.06 53.96
CA SER A 24 -16.30 -13.62 55.02
C SER A 24 -14.95 -13.32 54.35
N GLY A 25 -14.18 -12.41 54.93
CA GLY A 25 -12.71 -12.47 54.90
C GLY A 25 -11.99 -12.02 53.63
N ASP A 26 -11.46 -10.80 53.68
CA ASP A 26 -10.17 -10.46 53.08
C ASP A 26 -9.65 -9.18 53.74
N ASP A 27 -8.62 -9.38 54.56
CA ASP A 27 -7.93 -8.40 55.36
C ASP A 27 -6.91 -7.67 54.47
N SER A 28 -7.15 -6.38 54.24
CA SER A 28 -6.16 -5.31 54.21
C SER A 28 -4.83 -5.55 53.47
N VAL A 29 -4.73 -5.03 52.24
CA VAL A 29 -3.48 -4.41 51.76
C VAL A 29 -3.79 -3.07 51.10
N VAL A 30 -3.56 -1.99 51.84
CA VAL A 30 -3.56 -0.61 51.30
C VAL A 30 -2.33 -0.39 50.43
N VAL A 31 -2.44 -0.72 49.13
CA VAL A 31 -1.41 -0.35 48.15
C VAL A 31 -1.74 1.05 47.65
N THR A 32 -0.90 2.01 48.03
CA THR A 32 -0.97 3.40 47.61
C THR A 32 -0.87 3.47 46.09
N LEU A 33 -1.92 3.95 45.42
CA LEU A 33 -1.96 4.11 43.96
C LEU A 33 -1.05 5.26 43.53
N GLY A 34 0.18 4.94 43.13
CA GLY A 34 0.96 5.78 42.22
C GLY A 34 0.33 5.80 40.82
N PRO A 35 0.64 6.79 39.97
CA PRO A 35 0.03 6.90 38.65
C PRO A 35 0.38 5.67 37.80
N VAL A 36 -0.67 4.97 37.33
CA VAL A 36 -0.59 3.91 36.33
C VAL A 36 0.12 4.46 35.10
N THR A 37 1.37 4.05 34.93
CA THR A 37 2.07 4.19 33.66
C THR A 37 1.57 3.04 32.81
N GLN A 38 0.71 3.33 31.84
CA GLN A 38 0.32 2.33 30.85
C GLN A 38 1.59 1.86 30.12
N PRO A 39 1.87 0.55 30.04
CA PRO A 39 2.86 0.07 29.09
C PRO A 39 2.29 0.35 27.70
N THR A 40 2.83 1.35 27.01
CA THR A 40 2.58 1.53 25.58
C THR A 40 3.03 0.24 24.90
N TYR A 41 2.07 -0.53 24.42
CA TYR A 41 2.30 -1.73 23.62
C TYR A 41 3.23 -1.36 22.45
N MET A 42 4.51 -1.65 22.61
CA MET A 42 5.46 -1.68 21.50
C MET A 42 5.03 -2.86 20.65
N HIS A 43 4.39 -2.57 19.52
CA HIS A 43 4.17 -3.58 18.49
C HIS A 43 5.56 -4.10 18.12
N GLU A 44 5.86 -5.37 18.41
CA GLU A 44 7.09 -6.00 17.93
C GLU A 44 7.06 -5.97 16.40
N LYS A 45 7.64 -4.91 15.84
CA LYS A 45 7.88 -4.81 14.41
C LYS A 45 8.91 -5.87 14.09
N ASN A 46 8.44 -7.00 13.59
CA ASN A 46 9.28 -7.99 12.94
C ASN A 46 9.76 -7.39 11.60
N ASN A 47 10.65 -6.42 11.69
CA ASN A 47 11.24 -5.69 10.58
C ASN A 47 12.19 -6.62 9.83
N SER A 48 12.07 -6.67 8.49
CA SER A 48 13.06 -7.40 7.67
C SER A 48 14.43 -6.72 7.78
N GLU A 49 15.49 -7.44 7.43
CA GLU A 49 16.82 -6.85 7.22
C GLU A 49 16.76 -5.69 6.21
N ASP A 50 15.84 -5.78 5.24
CA ASP A 50 15.56 -4.73 4.25
C ASP A 50 14.97 -3.47 4.91
N TYR A 51 14.11 -3.60 5.92
CA TYR A 51 13.52 -2.45 6.60
C TYR A 51 14.60 -1.61 7.29
N GLU A 52 15.51 -2.24 8.04
CA GLU A 52 16.61 -1.53 8.71
C GLU A 52 17.50 -0.81 7.68
N THR A 53 17.71 -1.42 6.52
CA THR A 53 18.44 -0.82 5.39
C THR A 53 17.71 0.41 4.83
N LEU A 54 16.37 0.36 4.68
CA LEU A 54 15.55 1.49 4.23
C LEU A 54 15.59 2.66 5.23
N ILE A 55 15.54 2.36 6.53
CA ILE A 55 15.67 3.38 7.59
C ILE A 55 17.06 4.01 7.58
N ALA A 56 18.13 3.19 7.45
CA ALA A 56 19.50 3.67 7.37
C ALA A 56 19.74 4.55 6.14
N TYR A 57 19.07 4.26 5.03
CA TYR A 57 19.06 5.11 3.81
C TYR A 57 18.37 6.46 4.03
N GLY A 58 17.55 6.56 5.08
CA GLY A 58 16.86 7.78 5.49
C GLY A 58 15.47 7.95 4.88
N LEU A 59 14.78 6.86 4.57
CA LEU A 59 13.34 6.91 4.29
C LEU A 59 12.56 7.16 5.59
N ASP A 60 11.40 7.80 5.45
CA ASP A 60 10.45 7.95 6.56
C ASP A 60 9.96 6.58 7.07
N GLU A 61 9.80 6.45 8.38
CA GLU A 61 9.43 5.19 9.03
C GLU A 61 8.14 4.57 8.46
N LYS A 62 7.14 5.40 8.14
CA LYS A 62 5.88 4.90 7.57
C LYS A 62 6.05 4.42 6.15
N VAL A 63 6.88 5.11 5.36
CA VAL A 63 7.17 4.76 3.97
C VAL A 63 8.00 3.48 3.91
N ALA A 64 9.04 3.38 4.75
CA ALA A 64 9.87 2.20 4.89
C ALA A 64 9.05 0.98 5.35
N SER A 65 8.19 1.15 6.36
CA SER A 65 7.28 0.08 6.81
C SER A 65 6.36 -0.39 5.69
N LYS A 66 5.81 0.55 4.90
CA LYS A 66 4.91 0.19 3.81
C LYS A 66 5.64 -0.50 2.65
N LEU A 67 6.87 -0.10 2.36
CA LEU A 67 7.69 -0.73 1.34
C LEU A 67 8.14 -2.14 1.75
N ASP A 68 8.50 -2.33 3.02
CA ASP A 68 8.82 -3.65 3.61
C ASP A 68 7.62 -4.62 3.54
N GLU A 69 6.39 -4.12 3.78
CA GLU A 69 5.18 -4.91 3.55
C GLU A 69 5.07 -5.42 2.11
N ILE A 70 5.43 -4.58 1.13
CA ILE A 70 5.42 -4.97 -0.29
C ILE A 70 6.49 -6.03 -0.55
N TYR A 71 7.68 -5.92 0.04
CA TYR A 71 8.72 -6.93 -0.07
C TYR A 71 8.28 -8.29 0.48
N LYS A 72 7.59 -8.30 1.62
CA LYS A 72 7.01 -9.51 2.23
C LYS A 72 5.95 -10.19 1.35
N THR A 73 5.32 -9.47 0.42
CA THR A 73 4.40 -10.09 -0.56
C THR A 73 5.11 -10.87 -1.67
N GLY A 74 6.42 -10.68 -1.85
CA GLY A 74 7.20 -11.26 -2.95
C GLY A 74 6.94 -10.61 -4.32
N LYS A 75 6.08 -9.58 -4.41
CA LYS A 75 5.83 -8.85 -5.67
C LYS A 75 7.01 -7.97 -6.11
N LEU A 76 7.86 -7.60 -5.17
CA LEU A 76 9.00 -6.71 -5.34
C LEU A 76 10.10 -7.15 -4.37
N ALA A 77 11.36 -7.12 -4.78
CA ALA A 77 12.50 -7.30 -3.89
C ALA A 77 13.22 -5.96 -3.63
N HIS A 78 14.02 -5.89 -2.58
CA HIS A 78 14.84 -4.70 -2.31
C HIS A 78 15.74 -4.35 -3.50
N ALA A 79 16.39 -5.34 -4.12
CA ALA A 79 17.27 -5.18 -5.27
C ALA A 79 16.57 -4.72 -6.57
N ASP A 80 15.23 -4.77 -6.64
CA ASP A 80 14.47 -4.30 -7.81
C ASP A 80 14.36 -2.77 -7.88
N LEU A 81 14.64 -2.09 -6.76
CA LEU A 81 14.64 -0.63 -6.64
C LEU A 81 16.07 -0.10 -6.63
N ASP A 82 16.38 0.74 -7.60
CA ASP A 82 17.65 1.46 -7.66
C ASP A 82 17.67 2.63 -6.67
N GLU A 83 18.88 3.09 -6.34
CA GLU A 83 19.08 4.23 -5.43
C GLU A 83 18.30 5.46 -5.89
N ARG A 84 18.18 5.68 -7.20
CA ARG A 84 17.45 6.82 -7.76
C ARG A 84 15.95 6.75 -7.46
N ALA A 85 15.34 5.57 -7.52
CA ALA A 85 13.94 5.40 -7.12
C ALA A 85 13.76 5.59 -5.60
N LEU A 86 14.71 5.12 -4.79
CA LEU A 86 14.68 5.30 -3.33
C LEU A 86 14.86 6.78 -2.93
N ASP A 87 15.79 7.50 -3.54
CA ASP A 87 15.95 8.95 -3.38
C ASP A 87 14.68 9.70 -3.77
N ALA A 88 14.03 9.31 -4.87
CA ALA A 88 12.75 9.90 -5.26
C ALA A 88 11.67 9.64 -4.21
N LEU A 89 11.57 8.44 -3.61
CA LEU A 89 10.64 8.15 -2.52
C LEU A 89 10.94 9.00 -1.27
N LYS A 90 12.22 9.23 -0.98
CA LYS A 90 12.67 10.05 0.15
C LYS A 90 12.29 11.52 0.02
N GLU A 91 12.36 12.06 -1.20
CA GLU A 91 11.94 13.45 -1.49
C GLU A 91 10.42 13.63 -1.52
N PHE A 92 9.65 12.53 -1.61
CA PHE A 92 8.20 12.61 -1.68
C PHE A 92 7.59 12.99 -0.32
N PRO A 93 6.50 13.78 -0.31
CA PRO A 93 5.68 13.91 0.88
C PRO A 93 5.21 12.53 1.33
N VAL A 94 5.27 12.25 2.64
CA VAL A 94 4.96 10.94 3.23
C VAL A 94 3.62 10.40 2.74
N GLU A 95 2.56 11.22 2.75
CA GLU A 95 1.25 10.79 2.26
C GLU A 95 1.25 10.46 0.76
N GLY A 96 2.04 11.17 -0.03
CA GLY A 96 2.19 10.90 -1.46
C GLY A 96 2.92 9.59 -1.72
N ALA A 97 4.01 9.34 -0.99
CA ALA A 97 4.75 8.10 -1.08
C ALA A 97 3.86 6.90 -0.70
N LEU A 98 3.09 7.00 0.38
CA LEU A 98 2.15 5.94 0.79
C LEU A 98 1.11 5.65 -0.30
N ASN A 99 0.52 6.67 -0.92
CA ASN A 99 -0.44 6.47 -2.02
C ASN A 99 0.19 5.79 -3.24
N VAL A 100 1.41 6.19 -3.60
CA VAL A 100 2.17 5.56 -4.69
C VAL A 100 2.48 4.10 -4.38
N LEU A 101 2.89 3.79 -3.15
CA LEU A 101 3.18 2.42 -2.72
C LEU A 101 1.92 1.54 -2.66
N VAL A 102 0.77 2.09 -2.25
CA VAL A 102 -0.53 1.38 -2.35
C VAL A 102 -0.86 1.06 -3.81
N GLN A 103 -0.68 2.03 -4.72
CA GLN A 103 -0.90 1.79 -6.14
C GLN A 103 0.07 0.74 -6.71
N LEU A 104 1.31 0.70 -6.23
CA LEU A 104 2.29 -0.30 -6.61
C LEU A 104 1.88 -1.71 -6.11
N LEU A 105 1.36 -1.80 -4.89
CA LEU A 105 0.88 -3.05 -4.30
C LEU A 105 -0.31 -3.63 -5.08
N ASP A 106 -1.22 -2.78 -5.55
CA ASP A 106 -2.39 -3.19 -6.35
C ASP A 106 -2.04 -3.50 -7.82
N ALA A 107 -0.87 -3.06 -8.30
CA ALA A 107 -0.44 -3.31 -9.67
C ALA A 107 -0.04 -4.78 -9.90
N ASN A 108 -0.23 -5.26 -11.15
CA ASN A 108 0.40 -6.50 -11.62
C ASN A 108 1.80 -6.17 -12.17
N LEU A 109 2.83 -6.70 -11.52
CA LEU A 109 4.24 -6.47 -11.86
C LEU A 109 4.90 -7.66 -12.61
N GLU A 110 4.16 -8.74 -12.92
CA GLU A 110 4.71 -9.99 -13.51
C GLU A 110 5.48 -9.73 -14.82
N HIS A 111 4.96 -8.84 -15.67
CA HIS A 111 5.56 -8.49 -16.97
C HIS A 111 6.26 -7.13 -16.99
N VAL A 112 6.63 -6.60 -15.82
CA VAL A 112 7.38 -5.35 -15.72
C VAL A 112 8.87 -5.67 -15.60
N SER A 113 9.66 -5.47 -16.66
CA SER A 113 11.10 -5.77 -16.61
C SER A 113 11.90 -4.82 -15.71
N ASN A 114 11.46 -3.56 -15.59
CA ASN A 114 12.13 -2.54 -14.78
C ASN A 114 11.19 -1.94 -13.73
N LYS A 115 11.25 -2.50 -12.51
CA LYS A 115 10.40 -2.10 -11.39
C LYS A 115 10.70 -0.68 -10.89
N SER A 116 11.97 -0.29 -10.87
CA SER A 116 12.42 1.07 -10.53
C SER A 116 11.79 2.13 -11.45
N ALA A 117 11.85 1.90 -12.77
CA ALA A 117 11.27 2.80 -13.75
C ALA A 117 9.74 2.84 -13.67
N TYR A 118 9.10 1.68 -13.43
CA TYR A 118 7.66 1.62 -13.21
C TYR A 118 7.25 2.49 -12.02
N LEU A 119 7.87 2.28 -10.86
CA LEU A 119 7.62 3.07 -9.64
C LEU A 119 7.87 4.57 -9.87
N CYS A 120 8.97 4.94 -10.52
CA CYS A 120 9.24 6.33 -10.90
C CYS A 120 8.15 6.94 -11.78
N GLY A 121 7.59 6.16 -12.70
CA GLY A 121 6.47 6.60 -13.54
C GLY A 121 5.16 6.77 -12.76
N VAL A 122 4.89 5.90 -11.77
CA VAL A 122 3.76 6.06 -10.84
C VAL A 122 3.93 7.36 -10.03
N MET A 123 5.11 7.58 -9.45
CA MET A 123 5.47 8.81 -8.77
C MET A 123 5.29 10.05 -9.66
N LYS A 124 5.79 10.01 -10.89
CA LYS A 124 5.66 11.11 -11.84
C LYS A 124 4.19 11.46 -12.09
N THR A 125 3.35 10.45 -12.31
CA THR A 125 1.90 10.62 -12.51
C THR A 125 1.23 11.21 -11.26
N TYR A 126 1.62 10.76 -10.06
CA TYR A 126 1.14 11.31 -8.80
C TYR A 126 1.48 12.81 -8.66
N ARG A 127 2.73 13.21 -8.94
CA ARG A 127 3.15 14.63 -8.90
C ARG A 127 2.44 15.51 -9.93
N GLN A 128 2.19 14.96 -11.12
CA GLN A 128 1.45 15.66 -12.16
C GLN A 128 -0.01 15.90 -11.71
N LYS A 129 -0.64 14.89 -11.11
CA LYS A 129 -2.00 14.99 -10.55
C LYS A 129 -2.08 15.94 -9.37
N SER A 130 -1.10 15.94 -8.47
CA SER A 130 -1.10 16.80 -7.28
C SER A 130 -0.85 18.28 -7.61
N ARG A 131 -0.09 18.60 -8.67
CA ARG A 131 0.09 19.97 -9.16
C ARG A 131 -1.06 20.48 -10.01
N ALA A 132 -1.73 19.62 -10.77
CA ALA A 132 -2.72 20.03 -11.77
C ALA A 132 -4.15 20.21 -11.24
N GLY A 133 -4.42 20.01 -9.94
CA GLY A 133 -5.75 20.22 -9.34
C GLY A 133 -6.88 19.51 -10.11
N GLN A 134 -7.01 18.18 -9.95
CA GLN A 134 -8.00 17.35 -10.65
C GLN A 134 -7.99 17.49 -12.20
N GLY A 135 -6.88 17.11 -12.83
CA GLY A 135 -6.81 16.84 -14.27
C GLY A 135 -6.89 15.34 -14.57
N SER A 136 -7.68 14.97 -15.59
CA SER A 136 -8.15 13.63 -15.98
C SER A 136 -7.17 12.46 -15.88
N GLN A 137 -7.70 11.35 -15.35
CA GLN A 137 -7.10 10.03 -15.21
C GLN A 137 -6.67 9.40 -16.54
N PRO A 138 -5.47 8.79 -16.61
CA PRO A 138 -5.35 7.44 -17.12
C PRO A 138 -5.42 6.53 -15.90
N ASN A 139 -6.62 6.02 -15.60
CA ASN A 139 -6.79 4.95 -14.65
C ASN A 139 -6.17 3.69 -15.29
N ASN A 140 -4.84 3.57 -15.20
CA ASN A 140 -4.10 2.41 -15.73
C ASN A 140 -4.31 1.15 -14.88
N LEU A 141 -5.25 1.17 -13.92
CA LEU A 141 -5.85 -0.04 -13.36
C LEU A 141 -6.95 -0.62 -14.28
N ALA A 142 -7.05 -0.18 -15.54
CA ALA A 142 -7.84 -0.87 -16.56
C ALA A 142 -7.53 -2.37 -16.47
N LYS A 143 -8.55 -3.11 -16.00
CA LYS A 143 -8.52 -4.53 -15.61
C LYS A 143 -7.43 -5.27 -16.38
N ALA A 144 -6.48 -5.84 -15.65
CA ALA A 144 -5.43 -6.66 -16.24
C ALA A 144 -6.07 -7.64 -17.24
N PRO A 145 -5.52 -7.79 -18.45
CA PRO A 145 -6.05 -8.77 -19.38
C PRO A 145 -5.95 -10.15 -18.74
N ASP A 146 -6.83 -11.04 -19.16
CA ASP A 146 -6.92 -12.42 -18.68
C ASP A 146 -5.55 -13.13 -18.79
N GLU A 147 -4.95 -13.47 -17.64
CA GLU A 147 -3.56 -13.95 -17.55
C GLU A 147 -3.37 -15.26 -18.34
N ASP A 148 -4.37 -16.15 -18.37
CA ASP A 148 -4.32 -17.41 -19.12
C ASP A 148 -4.30 -17.16 -20.63
N LYS A 149 -5.00 -16.12 -21.08
CA LYS A 149 -4.97 -15.69 -22.49
C LYS A 149 -3.65 -15.04 -22.86
N ILE A 150 -3.07 -14.22 -21.97
CA ILE A 150 -1.74 -13.66 -22.19
C ILE A 150 -0.72 -14.79 -22.30
N LYS A 151 -0.70 -15.72 -21.35
CA LYS A 151 0.24 -16.86 -21.32
C LYS A 151 0.14 -17.72 -22.58
N SER A 152 -1.08 -18.11 -22.98
CA SER A 152 -1.28 -18.90 -24.21
C SER A 152 -0.86 -18.16 -25.49
N ILE A 153 -1.03 -16.84 -25.57
CA ILE A 153 -0.56 -16.05 -26.70
C ILE A 153 0.97 -15.98 -26.71
N LEU A 154 1.60 -15.70 -25.57
CA LEU A 154 3.07 -15.62 -25.47
C LEU A 154 3.72 -16.97 -25.82
N GLU A 155 3.16 -18.09 -25.33
CA GLU A 155 3.67 -19.44 -25.64
C GLU A 155 3.51 -19.80 -27.13
N ARG A 156 2.35 -19.52 -27.73
CA ARG A 156 2.10 -19.82 -29.15
C ARG A 156 2.94 -18.97 -30.10
N THR A 157 3.24 -17.74 -29.72
CA THR A 157 3.86 -16.76 -30.63
C THR A 157 5.33 -16.49 -30.35
N GLY A 158 5.83 -16.88 -29.16
CA GLY A 158 7.22 -16.67 -28.74
C GLY A 158 7.59 -15.22 -28.43
N TYR A 159 6.64 -14.28 -28.48
CA TYR A 159 6.93 -12.87 -28.18
C TYR A 159 7.08 -12.63 -26.68
N THR A 160 7.90 -11.63 -26.33
CA THR A 160 7.99 -11.08 -24.98
C THR A 160 6.95 -9.98 -24.77
N LEU A 161 6.34 -9.93 -23.58
CA LEU A 161 5.48 -8.83 -23.16
C LEU A 161 6.22 -7.99 -22.13
N ASP A 162 6.33 -6.68 -22.37
CA ASP A 162 6.86 -5.71 -21.41
C ASP A 162 5.80 -4.64 -21.09
N VAL A 163 5.56 -4.46 -19.79
CA VAL A 163 4.56 -3.54 -19.24
C VAL A 163 5.27 -2.34 -18.59
N THR A 164 4.88 -1.14 -19.01
CA THR A 164 5.36 0.14 -18.42
C THR A 164 4.19 1.00 -17.96
N THR A 165 4.47 2.05 -17.18
CA THR A 165 3.47 3.01 -16.68
C THR A 165 2.93 3.91 -17.81
N GLY A 166 2.05 3.35 -18.64
CA GLY A 166 1.35 4.07 -19.72
C GLY A 166 1.47 3.46 -21.11
N GLN A 167 2.29 2.42 -21.29
CA GLN A 167 2.42 1.72 -22.58
C GLN A 167 2.61 0.22 -22.35
N ARG A 168 1.84 -0.62 -23.08
CA ARG A 168 2.05 -2.07 -23.16
C ARG A 168 2.64 -2.36 -24.53
N LYS A 169 3.93 -2.68 -24.59
CA LYS A 169 4.62 -2.93 -25.85
C LYS A 169 4.55 -4.42 -26.17
N TYR A 170 3.78 -4.78 -27.20
CA TYR A 170 3.79 -6.12 -27.77
C TYR A 170 4.88 -6.17 -28.86
N GLY A 171 5.96 -6.92 -28.62
CA GLY A 171 7.01 -7.19 -29.60
C GLY A 171 8.18 -6.18 -29.67
N GLY A 172 9.12 -6.51 -30.57
CA GLY A 172 10.30 -5.72 -30.93
C GLY A 172 11.64 -6.32 -30.49
N PRO A 173 12.44 -6.94 -31.39
CA PRO A 173 12.08 -7.53 -32.68
C PRO A 173 11.51 -8.96 -32.53
N PRO A 174 10.92 -9.57 -33.58
CA PRO A 174 10.36 -10.92 -33.48
C PRO A 174 11.42 -11.99 -33.16
N PRO A 175 11.04 -13.14 -32.57
CA PRO A 175 11.95 -14.26 -32.33
C PRO A 175 12.62 -14.69 -33.64
N GLY A 176 13.95 -14.63 -33.71
CA GLY A 176 14.72 -14.95 -34.93
C GLY A 176 15.03 -13.76 -35.85
N TRP A 177 14.81 -12.52 -35.41
CA TRP A 177 15.19 -11.32 -36.15
C TRP A 177 16.69 -11.00 -35.99
N ASP A 178 17.41 -10.94 -37.12
CA ASP A 178 18.86 -10.65 -37.19
C ASP A 178 19.16 -9.19 -37.61
N GLY A 179 18.13 -8.37 -37.82
CA GLY A 179 18.26 -6.97 -38.21
C GLY A 179 18.33 -6.00 -37.02
N PRO A 180 18.72 -4.73 -37.23
CA PRO A 180 18.66 -3.72 -36.19
C PRO A 180 17.21 -3.53 -35.71
N THR A 181 17.03 -3.34 -34.39
CA THR A 181 15.72 -3.09 -33.79
C THR A 181 15.10 -1.84 -34.42
N PRO A 182 13.86 -1.89 -34.93
CA PRO A 182 13.22 -0.71 -35.50
C PRO A 182 13.17 0.41 -34.47
N GLY A 183 13.60 1.60 -34.88
CA GLY A 183 13.69 2.78 -34.01
C GLY A 183 12.34 3.28 -33.52
N ASN A 184 12.35 4.09 -32.46
CA ASN A 184 11.13 4.73 -31.93
C ASN A 184 10.41 5.52 -33.03
N GLY A 185 9.13 5.22 -33.27
CA GLY A 185 8.25 5.97 -34.19
C GLY A 185 7.91 5.29 -35.52
N CYS A 186 8.15 3.99 -35.68
CA CYS A 186 7.69 3.22 -36.84
C CYS A 186 6.34 2.57 -36.53
N GLU A 187 5.29 3.40 -36.43
CA GLU A 187 3.87 2.97 -36.40
C GLU A 187 3.28 2.94 -37.81
#